data_AF-A0AA44YDH8-F1
#
_entry.id   AF-A0AA44YDH8-F1
#
_cell.length_a   1.000
_cell.length_b   1.000
_cell.length_c   1.000
_cell.angle_alpha   90.00
_cell.angle_beta   90.00
_cell.angle_gamma   90.00
#
_symmetry.space_group_name_H-M   'P 1'
#
loop_
_entity.id
_entity.type
_entity.pdbx_description
1 polymer ?
#
loop_
_entity_poly.entity_id
_entity_poly.type
_entity_poly.pdbx_seq_one_letter_code
_entity_poly.pdbx_strand_id
1 'polypeptide(L)'
;MATITVRNLDDEIKELLRISAAKNGHSMEEEARMILKQALVKKPPRYGLGTWMHQHFAEFGGVELEIPPRDAVPPRIVTFDDEDDNA
;
A
#
# COMPACT_ATOMS: atom_id res chain seq x y z
N MET A 1 -10.66 20.74 7.41
CA MET A 1 -10.15 20.13 8.66
C MET A 1 -11.33 19.55 9.40
N ALA A 2 -11.28 18.25 9.71
CA ALA A 2 -12.23 17.64 10.64
C ALA A 2 -11.50 17.46 11.97
N THR A 3 -12.12 17.87 13.07
CA THR A 3 -11.54 17.75 14.41
C THR A 3 -12.24 16.62 15.14
N ILE A 4 -11.47 15.69 15.69
CA ILE A 4 -11.96 14.60 16.53
C ILE A 4 -11.40 14.82 17.93
N THR A 5 -12.26 14.76 18.95
CA THR A 5 -11.86 14.83 20.35
C THR A 5 -12.20 13.50 21.02
N VAL A 6 -11.17 12.80 21.51
CA VAL A 6 -11.31 11.56 22.26
C VAL A 6 -11.32 11.91 23.75
N ARG A 7 -12.41 11.62 24.45
CA ARG A 7 -12.55 11.84 25.90
C ARG A 7 -12.18 10.55 26.65
N ASN A 8 -11.67 10.70 27.87
CA ASN A 8 -11.28 9.59 28.74
C ASN A 8 -10.32 8.59 28.06
N LEU A 9 -9.33 9.10 27.32
CA LEU A 9 -8.26 8.26 26.79
C LEU A 9 -7.37 7.83 27.95
N ASP A 10 -7.12 6.52 28.07
CA ASP A 10 -6.21 5.97 29.07
C ASP A 10 -4.82 6.60 28.95
N ASP A 11 -4.24 6.98 30.09
CA ASP A 11 -2.92 7.60 30.16
C ASP A 11 -1.84 6.65 29.63
N GLU A 12 -2.01 5.34 29.79
CA GLU A 12 -1.10 4.34 29.22
C GLU A 12 -1.15 4.37 27.68
N ILE A 13 -2.35 4.41 27.11
CA ILE A 13 -2.55 4.49 25.65
C ILE A 13 -1.96 5.79 25.09
N LYS A 14 -2.16 6.90 25.80
CA LYS A 14 -1.61 8.21 25.40
C LYS A 14 -0.08 8.19 25.35
N GLU A 15 0.55 7.55 26.32
CA GLU A 15 2.01 7.43 26.36
C GLU A 15 2.54 6.51 25.25
N LEU A 16 1.88 5.38 25.02
CA LEU A 16 2.20 4.49 23.89
C LEU A 16 2.08 5.22 22.54
N LEU A 17 1.05 6.06 22.37
CA LEU A 17 0.88 6.87 21.16
C LEU A 17 2.03 7.87 20.98
N ARG A 18 2.49 8.49 22.09
CA ARG A 18 3.63 9.42 22.09
C ARG A 18 4.92 8.72 21.66
N ILE A 19 5.18 7.54 22.21
CA ILE A 19 6.35 6.73 21.90
C ILE A 19 6.31 6.27 20.44
N SER A 20 5.16 5.81 19.94
CA SER A 20 4.98 5.41 18.54
C SER A 20 5.26 6.57 17.58
N ALA A 21 4.71 7.74 17.86
CA ALA A 21 4.92 8.94 17.06
C ALA A 21 6.41 9.33 16.99
N ALA A 22 7.10 9.33 18.15
CA ALA A 22 8.53 9.63 18.22
C ALA A 22 9.37 8.60 17.45
N LYS A 23 9.02 7.31 17.53
CA LYS A 23 9.69 6.23 16.80
C LYS A 23 9.54 6.37 15.28
N ASN A 24 8.36 6.79 14.81
CA ASN A 24 8.08 6.96 13.38
C ASN A 24 8.50 8.34 12.83
N GLY A 25 9.03 9.24 13.67
CA GLY A 25 9.45 10.58 13.24
C GLY A 25 8.29 11.51 12.89
N HIS A 26 7.14 11.32 13.54
CA HIS A 26 5.91 12.07 13.27
C HIS A 26 5.36 12.73 14.54
N SER A 27 4.47 13.71 14.37
CA SER A 27 3.75 14.28 15.50
C SER A 27 2.73 13.28 16.04
N MET A 28 2.32 13.45 17.31
CA MET A 28 1.28 12.60 17.91
C MET A 28 -0.05 12.67 17.13
N GLU A 29 -0.39 13.83 16.55
CA GLU A 29 -1.57 13.99 15.71
C GLU A 29 -1.45 13.20 14.41
N GLU A 30 -0.29 13.26 13.74
CA GLU A 30 -0.05 12.53 12.51
C GLU A 30 -0.11 11.02 12.74
N GLU A 31 0.50 10.55 13.83
CA GLU A 31 0.45 9.14 14.23
C GLU A 31 -1.01 8.69 14.45
N ALA A 32 -1.81 9.48 15.18
CA ALA A 32 -3.22 9.19 15.39
C ALA A 32 -3.99 9.14 14.05
N ARG A 33 -3.70 10.05 13.12
CA ARG A 33 -4.30 10.08 11.79
C ARG A 33 -3.93 8.84 10.98
N MET A 34 -2.67 8.42 11.04
CA MET A 34 -2.19 7.22 10.37
C MET A 34 -2.83 5.95 10.91
N ILE A 35 -2.95 5.83 12.23
CA ILE A 35 -3.64 4.70 12.88
C ILE A 35 -5.11 4.65 12.45
N LEU A 36 -5.82 5.79 12.50
CA LEU A 36 -7.22 5.87 12.04
C LEU A 36 -7.35 5.51 10.56
N LYS A 37 -6.44 5.99 9.72
CA LYS A 37 -6.41 5.65 8.29
C LYS A 37 -6.20 4.15 8.09
N GLN A 38 -5.25 3.53 8.78
CA GLN A 38 -4.99 2.09 8.67
C GLN A 38 -6.14 1.23 9.20
N ALA A 39 -6.83 1.68 10.27
CA ALA A 39 -7.94 0.97 10.86
C ALA A 39 -9.22 1.06 10.02
N LEU A 40 -9.50 2.23 9.43
CA LEU A 40 -10.76 2.51 8.72
C LEU A 40 -10.66 2.25 7.22
N VAL A 41 -9.51 2.53 6.60
CA VAL A 41 -9.26 2.10 5.23
C VAL A 41 -8.99 0.61 5.31
N LYS A 42 -10.06 -0.19 5.15
CA LYS A 42 -9.96 -1.63 4.97
C LYS A 42 -8.82 -1.87 3.99
N LYS A 43 -7.75 -2.54 4.44
CA LYS A 43 -6.77 -3.08 3.50
C LYS A 43 -7.60 -3.82 2.44
N PRO A 44 -7.41 -3.54 1.14
CA PRO A 44 -7.98 -4.42 0.15
C PRO A 44 -7.58 -5.83 0.59
N PRO A 45 -8.54 -6.78 0.61
CA PRO A 45 -8.28 -8.07 1.22
C PRO A 45 -6.99 -8.62 0.63
N ARG A 46 -6.22 -9.38 1.42
CA ARG A 46 -4.99 -10.04 0.94
C ARG A 46 -5.36 -11.17 -0.02
N TYR A 47 -6.01 -10.82 -1.11
CA TYR A 47 -6.13 -11.60 -2.30
C TYR A 47 -4.73 -11.70 -2.91
N GLY A 48 -4.35 -12.89 -3.37
CA GLY A 48 -3.20 -12.99 -4.28
C GLY A 48 -3.49 -12.17 -5.53
N LEU A 49 -2.44 -11.77 -6.26
CA LEU A 49 -2.56 -10.98 -7.49
C LEU A 49 -3.62 -11.55 -8.46
N GLY A 50 -3.65 -12.89 -8.61
CA GLY A 50 -4.64 -13.57 -9.47
C GLY A 50 -6.09 -13.41 -8.99
N THR A 51 -6.35 -13.46 -7.68
CA THR A 51 -7.70 -13.27 -7.14
C THR A 51 -8.15 -11.82 -7.29
N TRP A 52 -7.24 -10.85 -7.13
CA TRP A 52 -7.53 -9.43 -7.37
C TRP A 52 -7.86 -9.17 -8.84
N MET A 53 -7.06 -9.69 -9.78
CA MET A 53 -7.32 -9.59 -11.21
C MET A 53 -8.66 -10.21 -11.58
N HIS A 54 -8.94 -11.43 -11.09
CA HIS A 54 -10.20 -12.11 -11.37
C HIS A 54 -11.41 -11.31 -10.91
N GLN A 55 -11.40 -10.76 -9.68
CA GLN A 55 -12.51 -9.92 -9.19
C GLN A 55 -12.75 -8.68 -10.04
N HIS A 56 -11.69 -8.05 -10.53
CA HIS A 56 -11.79 -6.82 -11.32
C HIS A 56 -12.42 -7.08 -12.71
N PHE A 57 -12.14 -8.24 -13.31
CA PHE A 57 -12.65 -8.60 -14.63
C PHE A 57 -13.90 -9.50 -14.61
N ALA A 58 -14.26 -10.06 -13.44
CA ALA A 58 -15.42 -10.94 -13.28
C ALA A 58 -16.75 -10.25 -13.62
N GLU A 59 -16.89 -8.96 -13.29
CA GLU A 59 -18.09 -8.17 -13.64
C GLU A 59 -18.29 -8.06 -15.15
N PHE A 60 -17.20 -8.06 -15.91
CA PHE A 60 -17.22 -7.99 -17.38
C PHE A 60 -17.38 -9.37 -18.04
N GLY A 61 -17.52 -10.44 -17.27
CA GLY A 61 -17.68 -11.81 -17.78
C GLY A 61 -16.39 -12.45 -18.31
N GLY A 62 -15.24 -11.82 -18.06
CA GLY A 62 -13.96 -12.18 -18.69
C GLY A 62 -13.80 -11.55 -20.07
N VAL A 63 -12.55 -11.28 -20.44
CA VAL A 63 -12.21 -10.72 -21.76
C VAL A 63 -11.27 -11.68 -22.47
N GLU A 64 -11.61 -12.04 -23.71
CA GLU A 64 -10.68 -12.68 -24.62
C GLU A 64 -9.93 -11.55 -25.36
N LEU A 65 -8.63 -11.44 -25.12
CA LEU A 65 -7.82 -10.39 -25.72
C LEU A 65 -7.31 -10.86 -27.08
N GLU A 66 -7.49 -10.03 -28.11
CA GLU A 66 -6.79 -10.24 -29.38
C GLU A 66 -5.29 -10.10 -29.13
N ILE A 67 -4.56 -11.20 -29.25
CA ILE A 67 -3.11 -11.21 -29.07
C ILE A 67 -2.49 -10.54 -30.31
N PRO A 68 -1.82 -9.39 -30.16
CA PRO A 68 -1.17 -8.75 -31.29
C PRO A 68 -0.06 -9.65 -31.85
N PRO A 69 0.18 -9.60 -33.17
CA PRO A 69 1.26 -10.36 -33.79
C PRO A 69 2.59 -9.96 -33.16
N ARG A 70 3.48 -10.94 -32.96
CA ARG A 70 4.83 -10.67 -32.46
C ARG A 70 5.63 -9.96 -33.55
N ASP A 71 6.27 -8.85 -33.20
CA ASP A 71 7.21 -8.18 -34.10
C ASP A 71 8.40 -9.09 -34.41
N ALA A 72 8.94 -8.97 -35.63
CA ALA A 72 10.14 -9.71 -36.06
C ALA A 72 11.42 -9.24 -35.36
N VAL A 73 11.33 -8.14 -34.60
CA VAL A 73 12.45 -7.61 -33.82
C VAL A 73 12.69 -8.52 -32.62
N PRO A 74 13.91 -9.05 -32.43
CA PRO A 74 14.21 -9.85 -31.26
C PRO A 74 13.98 -9.04 -29.98
N PRO A 75 13.47 -9.66 -28.90
CA PRO A 75 13.24 -8.96 -27.64
C PRO A 75 14.54 -8.33 -27.15
N ARG A 76 14.43 -7.11 -26.62
CA ARG A 76 15.57 -6.42 -26.00
C ARG A 76 16.11 -7.28 -24.87
N ILE A 77 17.40 -7.61 -24.93
CA ILE A 77 18.11 -8.24 -23.83
C ILE A 77 18.25 -7.20 -22.72
N VAL A 78 17.75 -7.52 -21.52
CA VAL A 78 17.97 -6.70 -20.32
C VAL A 78 19.28 -7.15 -19.69
N THR A 79 20.29 -6.29 -19.71
CA THR A 79 21.49 -6.44 -18.88
C THR A 79 21.20 -5.80 -17.53
N PHE A 80 21.32 -6.58 -16.46
CA PHE A 80 21.34 -6.08 -15.10
C PHE A 80 22.82 -5.95 -14.76
N ASP A 81 23.43 -4.79 -15.03
CA ASP A 81 24.81 -4.56 -14.59
C ASP A 81 24.83 -4.46 -13.05
N ASP A 82 25.78 -5.17 -12.43
CA ASP A 82 26.04 -5.20 -10.99
C ASP A 82 26.95 -4.03 -10.53
N GLU A 83 27.06 -2.94 -11.29
CA GLU A 83 27.98 -1.82 -11.00
C GLU A 83 27.29 -0.64 -10.29
N ASP A 84 26.74 -0.86 -9.10
CA ASP A 84 26.40 0.21 -8.15
C ASP A 84 26.85 -0.18 -6.73
N ASP A 85 28.13 -0.55 -6.58
CA ASP A 85 28.77 -0.76 -5.28
C ASP A 85 30.14 -0.06 -5.22
N ASN A 86 30.15 1.27 -5.43
CA ASN A 86 31.12 2.20 -4.82
C ASN A 86 30.83 3.68 -5.19
N ALA A 87 30.17 4.40 -4.29
CA ALA A 87 30.38 5.84 -4.08
C ALA A 87 29.96 6.24 -2.66
#